data_AF-V4P2D6-F1
#
_entry.id   AF-V4P2D6-F1
#
_cell.length_a   1.000
_cell.length_b   1.000
_cell.length_c   1.000
_cell.angle_alpha   90.00
_cell.angle_beta   90.00
_cell.angle_gamma   90.00
#
_symmetry.space_group_name_H-M   'P 1'
#
loop_
_entity.id
_entity.type
_entity.pdbx_description
1 polymer ?
#
loop_
_entity_poly.entity_id
_entity_poly.type
_entity_poly.pdbx_seq_one_letter_code
_entity_poly.pdbx_strand_id
1 'polypeptide(L)'
;MNIEGLSLSVLKALSKDEQDAFLAFGKPVTFRMGSATILAEFNRSEQELSVNLAHIDGGGEGVLVLLWKALAQYATDRGYEAVNWHVHALTCVIPNPRLQRFLRNKEFAKTEHPVHGPIFTFRQKL
;
A
#
# COMPACT_ATOMS: atom_id res chain seq x y z
N MET A 1 -3.70 -17.95 1.75
CA MET A 1 -3.61 -17.71 3.21
C MET A 1 -4.40 -16.45 3.48
N ASN A 2 -5.61 -16.57 4.05
CA ASN A 2 -6.42 -15.41 4.42
C ASN A 2 -5.94 -14.93 5.79
N ILE A 3 -5.26 -13.79 5.84
CA ILE A 3 -4.89 -13.15 7.09
C ILE A 3 -6.08 -12.28 7.51
N GLU A 4 -7.00 -12.82 8.31
CA GLU A 4 -8.15 -12.05 8.78
C GLU A 4 -7.74 -11.04 9.86
N GLY A 5 -8.03 -9.75 9.61
CA GLY A 5 -8.21 -8.75 10.67
C GLY A 5 -6.95 -8.10 11.27
N LEU A 6 -5.76 -8.30 10.72
CA LEU A 6 -4.55 -7.64 11.24
C LEU A 6 -4.44 -6.20 10.73
N SER A 7 -4.47 -5.23 11.64
CA SER A 7 -4.36 -3.79 11.33
C SER A 7 -2.92 -3.30 11.36
N LEU A 8 -2.61 -2.19 10.69
CA LEU A 8 -1.27 -1.59 10.75
C LEU A 8 -0.82 -1.18 12.14
N SER A 9 -1.77 -0.93 13.05
CA SER A 9 -1.48 -0.78 14.47
C SER A 9 -0.81 -2.04 15.05
N VAL A 10 -1.18 -3.22 14.54
CA VAL A 10 -0.50 -4.47 14.88
C VAL A 10 0.89 -4.50 14.24
N LEU A 11 1.04 -4.14 12.95
CA LEU A 11 2.35 -4.07 12.29
C LEU A 11 3.39 -3.30 13.13
N LYS A 12 3.01 -2.15 13.69
CA LYS A 12 3.91 -1.33 14.53
C LYS A 12 4.29 -1.98 15.86
N ALA A 13 3.44 -2.85 16.39
CA ALA A 13 3.66 -3.55 17.66
C ALA A 13 4.44 -4.86 17.49
N LEU A 14 4.61 -5.34 16.25
CA LEU A 14 5.35 -6.54 15.93
C LEU A 14 6.86 -6.31 15.97
N SER A 15 7.62 -7.35 16.31
CA SER A 15 9.07 -7.38 16.11
C SER A 15 9.43 -7.26 14.62
N LYS A 16 10.69 -6.97 14.31
CA LYS A 16 11.15 -6.83 12.92
C LYS A 16 10.86 -8.09 12.08
N ASP A 17 11.08 -9.28 12.63
CA ASP A 17 10.85 -10.54 11.91
C ASP A 17 9.36 -10.81 11.67
N GLU A 18 8.52 -10.48 12.64
CA GLU A 18 7.07 -10.59 12.51
C GLU A 18 6.49 -9.58 11.50
N GLN A 19 7.08 -8.38 11.39
CA GLN A 19 6.71 -7.42 10.35
C GLN A 19 7.02 -7.95 8.95
N ASP A 20 8.17 -8.59 8.75
CA ASP A 20 8.51 -9.21 7.46
C ASP A 20 7.58 -10.37 7.10
N ALA A 21 7.27 -11.21 8.09
CA ALA A 21 6.31 -12.28 7.92
C ALA A 21 4.92 -11.74 7.55
N PHE A 22 4.50 -10.62 8.17
CA PHE A 22 3.23 -9.97 7.88
C PHE A 22 3.16 -9.42 6.45
N LEU A 23 4.22 -8.73 5.98
CA LEU A 23 4.25 -8.19 4.62
C LEU A 23 4.26 -9.29 3.55
N ALA A 24 4.61 -10.54 3.92
CA ALA A 24 4.52 -11.72 3.06
C ALA A 24 5.04 -11.45 1.64
N PHE A 25 6.27 -10.93 1.53
CA PHE A 25 6.85 -10.43 0.28
C PHE A 25 6.62 -11.35 -0.93
N GLY A 26 6.22 -10.76 -2.05
CA GLY A 26 5.90 -11.47 -3.30
C GLY A 26 4.58 -12.22 -3.28
N LYS A 27 3.72 -12.00 -2.27
CA LYS A 27 2.39 -12.59 -2.18
C LYS A 27 1.34 -11.52 -1.89
N PRO A 28 0.15 -11.60 -2.50
CA PRO A 28 -0.97 -10.75 -2.13
C PRO A 28 -1.44 -11.03 -0.70
N VAL A 29 -1.70 -9.96 0.05
CA VAL A 29 -2.22 -9.98 1.41
C VAL A 29 -3.44 -9.09 1.49
N THR A 30 -4.52 -9.64 2.05
CA THR A 30 -5.69 -8.86 2.45
C THR A 30 -5.58 -8.54 3.93
N PHE A 31 -5.80 -7.28 4.30
CA PHE A 31 -5.80 -6.87 5.71
C PHE A 31 -6.84 -5.76 5.96
N ARG A 32 -7.16 -5.52 7.24
CA ARG A 32 -8.15 -4.51 7.65
C ARG A 32 -7.48 -3.34 8.32
N MET A 33 -7.98 -2.14 8.08
CA MET A 33 -7.42 -0.93 8.65
C MET A 33 -8.53 0.07 8.96
N GLY A 34 -8.87 0.19 10.26
CA GLY A 34 -10.13 0.81 10.64
C GLY A 34 -11.28 0.01 10.03
N SER A 35 -12.16 0.68 9.29
CA SER A 35 -13.24 0.04 8.52
C SER A 35 -12.85 -0.34 7.09
N ALA A 36 -11.62 -0.05 6.65
CA ALA A 36 -11.18 -0.39 5.30
C ALA A 36 -10.71 -1.85 5.22
N THR A 37 -11.03 -2.51 4.11
CA THR A 37 -10.37 -3.76 3.67
C THR A 37 -9.45 -3.42 2.51
N ILE A 38 -8.19 -3.81 2.62
CA ILE A 38 -7.13 -3.49 1.65
C ILE A 38 -6.53 -4.80 1.14
N LEU A 39 -6.48 -4.94 -0.19
CA LEU A 39 -5.68 -5.95 -0.86
C LEU A 39 -4.39 -5.30 -1.37
N ALA A 40 -3.27 -5.74 -0.83
CA ALA A 40 -1.96 -5.25 -1.20
C ALA A 40 -0.99 -6.39 -1.55
N GLU A 41 0.04 -6.06 -2.31
CA GLU A 41 1.22 -6.90 -2.47
C GLU A 41 2.45 -6.06 -2.18
N PHE A 42 3.37 -6.64 -1.40
CA PHE A 42 4.61 -5.99 -1.00
C PHE A 42 5.77 -6.67 -1.70
N ASN A 43 6.63 -5.87 -2.33
CA ASN A 43 7.84 -6.33 -2.98
C ASN A 43 9.02 -5.47 -2.51
N ARG A 44 10.23 -6.02 -2.57
CA ARG A 44 11.44 -5.30 -2.19
C ARG A 44 12.49 -5.44 -3.27
N SER A 45 13.18 -4.35 -3.55
CA SER A 45 14.45 -4.33 -4.28
C SER A 45 15.58 -4.02 -3.29
N GLU A 46 16.82 -3.91 -3.76
CA GLU A 46 17.97 -3.63 -2.88
C GLU A 46 17.81 -2.34 -2.07
N GLN A 47 17.11 -1.33 -2.60
CA GLN A 47 17.01 -0.01 -1.96
C GLN A 47 15.58 0.52 -1.83
N GLU A 48 14.57 -0.18 -2.37
CA GLU A 48 13.20 0.35 -2.40
C GLU A 48 12.16 -0.70 -2.03
N LEU A 49 11.17 -0.27 -1.24
CA LEU A 49 9.95 -1.02 -0.95
C LEU A 49 8.90 -0.68 -2.00
N SER A 50 8.39 -1.67 -2.73
CA SER A 50 7.28 -1.50 -3.66
C SER A 50 5.97 -2.00 -3.04
N VAL A 51 4.94 -1.17 -3.14
CA VAL A 51 3.61 -1.44 -2.56
C VAL A 51 2.56 -1.33 -3.66
N ASN A 52 1.99 -2.47 -4.04
CA ASN A 52 0.90 -2.54 -5.01
C ASN A 52 -0.43 -2.62 -4.27
N LEU A 53 -1.32 -1.64 -4.46
CA LEU A 53 -2.66 -1.60 -3.87
C LEU A 53 -3.69 -1.91 -4.95
N ALA A 54 -4.23 -3.13 -4.92
CA ALA A 54 -5.16 -3.63 -5.93
C ALA A 54 -6.62 -3.32 -5.59
N HIS A 55 -6.98 -3.31 -4.31
CA HIS A 55 -8.34 -3.05 -3.87
C HIS A 55 -8.37 -2.33 -2.53
N ILE A 56 -9.22 -1.32 -2.42
CA ILE A 56 -9.48 -0.58 -1.19
C ILE A 56 -10.99 -0.41 -1.10
N ASP A 57 -11.59 -1.07 -0.13
CA ASP A 57 -13.03 -0.99 0.14
C ASP A 57 -13.29 -0.48 1.55
N GLY A 58 -14.29 0.39 1.71
CA GLY A 58 -14.57 1.09 2.96
C GLY A 58 -13.50 2.10 3.37
N GLY A 59 -13.49 2.46 4.66
CA GLY A 59 -12.57 3.45 5.22
C GLY A 59 -12.91 4.91 4.92
N GLY A 60 -12.17 5.81 5.58
CA GLY A 60 -12.16 7.25 5.30
C GLY A 60 -10.80 7.71 4.75
N GLU A 61 -10.67 8.99 4.39
CA GLU A 61 -9.45 9.56 3.78
C GLU A 61 -8.17 9.33 4.61
N GLY A 62 -8.28 9.15 5.92
CA GLY A 62 -7.14 8.92 6.80
C GLY A 62 -6.50 7.53 6.71
N VAL A 63 -7.19 6.54 6.13
CA VAL A 63 -6.69 5.16 6.08
C VAL A 63 -5.41 5.08 5.24
N LEU A 64 -5.42 5.62 4.02
CA LEU A 64 -4.23 5.61 3.17
C LEU A 64 -3.05 6.38 3.79
N VAL A 65 -3.34 7.51 4.43
CA VAL A 65 -2.29 8.33 5.08
C VAL A 65 -1.61 7.55 6.21
N LEU A 66 -2.38 6.83 7.01
CA LEU A 66 -1.85 5.99 8.08
C LEU A 66 -1.05 4.79 7.52
N LEU A 67 -1.46 4.23 6.38
CA LEU A 67 -0.73 3.18 5.65
C LEU A 67 0.62 3.67 5.16
N TRP A 68 0.64 4.84 4.55
CA TRP A 68 1.86 5.46 4.07
C TRP A 68 2.86 5.70 5.20
N LYS A 69 2.38 6.24 6.33
CA LYS A 69 3.23 6.46 7.50
C LYS A 69 3.79 5.17 8.10
N ALA A 70 2.98 4.11 8.18
CA ALA A 70 3.42 2.85 8.74
C ALA A 70 4.48 2.18 7.86
N LEU A 71 4.27 2.16 6.54
CA LEU A 71 5.21 1.53 5.61
C LEU A 71 6.46 2.38 5.38
N ALA A 72 6.35 3.71 5.45
CA ALA A 72 7.52 4.57 5.46
C ALA A 72 8.39 4.31 6.71
N GLN A 73 7.79 4.22 7.89
CA GLN A 73 8.54 3.89 9.11
C GLN A 73 9.21 2.52 9.01
N TYR A 74 8.45 1.49 8.61
CA TYR A 74 9.01 0.16 8.35
C TYR A 74 10.20 0.26 7.39
N ALA A 75 10.05 1.05 6.32
CA ALA A 75 11.06 1.12 5.29
C ALA A 75 12.34 1.84 5.76
N THR A 76 12.19 2.94 6.51
CA THR A 76 13.29 3.63 7.18
C THR A 76 14.02 2.70 8.17
N ASP A 77 13.28 1.91 8.95
CA ASP A 77 13.85 0.97 9.93
C ASP A 77 14.65 -0.18 9.28
N ARG A 78 14.49 -0.36 7.97
CA ARG A 78 15.21 -1.33 7.12
C ARG A 78 16.25 -0.70 6.20
N GLY A 79 16.39 0.63 6.22
CA GLY A 79 17.38 1.35 5.41
C GLY A 79 17.04 1.44 3.92
N TYR A 80 15.76 1.31 3.54
CA TYR A 80 15.36 1.65 2.18
C TYR A 80 15.42 3.17 1.95
N GLU A 81 15.61 3.58 0.69
CA GLU A 81 15.68 4.99 0.28
C GLU A 81 14.30 5.55 -0.11
N ALA A 82 13.38 4.67 -0.53
CA ALA A 82 12.06 5.07 -1.00
C ALA A 82 11.01 3.97 -0.82
N VAL A 83 9.74 4.41 -0.82
CA VAL A 83 8.57 3.56 -1.03
C VAL A 83 7.94 3.91 -2.37
N ASN A 84 7.85 2.93 -3.27
CA ASN A 84 7.16 3.04 -4.55
C ASN A 84 5.72 2.57 -4.39
N TRP A 85 4.78 3.49 -4.55
CA TRP A 85 3.36 3.22 -4.48
C TRP A 85 2.79 3.00 -5.87
N HIS A 86 2.08 1.89 -6.05
CA HIS A 86 1.26 1.62 -7.23
C HIS A 86 -0.18 1.39 -6.79
N VAL A 87 -1.12 2.18 -7.30
CA VAL A 87 -2.53 2.09 -6.91
C VAL A 87 -3.41 1.86 -8.13
N HIS A 88 -4.06 0.70 -8.17
CA HIS A 88 -4.88 0.23 -9.29
C HIS A 88 -6.31 0.79 -9.21
N ALA A 89 -6.46 2.11 -9.04
CA ALA A 89 -7.76 2.77 -8.82
C ALA A 89 -8.45 3.27 -10.11
N LEU A 90 -7.80 3.13 -11.28
CA LEU A 90 -8.29 3.66 -12.56
C LEU A 90 -9.10 2.65 -13.37
N THR A 91 -8.84 1.35 -13.18
CA THR A 91 -9.47 0.26 -13.92
C THR A 91 -10.40 -0.60 -13.05
N CYS A 92 -10.74 -0.12 -11.84
CA CYS A 92 -11.68 -0.82 -10.97
C CYS A 92 -13.07 -0.95 -11.60
N VAL A 93 -13.68 -2.12 -11.45
CA VAL A 93 -15.06 -2.41 -11.88
C VAL A 93 -16.06 -1.45 -11.22
N ILE A 94 -15.81 -1.06 -9.97
CA ILE A 94 -16.57 -0.03 -9.25
C ILE A 94 -15.61 1.14 -8.99
N PRO A 95 -15.63 2.20 -9.81
CA PRO A 95 -14.73 3.33 -9.65
C PRO A 95 -14.96 4.07 -8.33
N ASN A 96 -13.88 4.44 -7.64
CA ASN A 96 -13.93 5.31 -6.46
C ASN A 96 -13.41 6.72 -6.81
N PRO A 97 -14.27 7.65 -7.25
CA PRO A 97 -13.83 8.99 -7.69
C PRO A 97 -13.22 9.82 -6.56
N ARG A 98 -13.61 9.58 -5.29
CA ARG A 98 -13.03 10.24 -4.12
C ARG A 98 -11.57 9.81 -3.93
N LEU A 99 -11.29 8.50 -4.02
CA LEU A 99 -9.93 7.97 -3.97
C LEU A 99 -9.07 8.54 -5.12
N GLN A 100 -9.58 8.53 -6.35
CA GLN A 100 -8.81 9.08 -7.48
C GLN A 100 -8.50 10.57 -7.31
N ARG A 101 -9.46 11.36 -6.80
CA ARG A 101 -9.23 12.77 -6.47
C ARG A 101 -8.18 12.94 -5.37
N PHE A 102 -8.25 12.14 -4.32
CA PHE A 102 -7.29 12.14 -3.23
C PHE A 102 -5.87 11.82 -3.74
N LEU A 103 -5.70 10.78 -4.57
CA LEU A 103 -4.41 10.41 -5.14
C LEU A 103 -3.81 11.54 -6.02
N ARG A 104 -4.63 12.16 -6.87
CA ARG A 104 -4.21 13.33 -7.66
C ARG A 104 -3.77 14.50 -6.78
N ASN A 105 -4.49 14.78 -5.69
CA ASN A 105 -4.11 15.82 -4.73
C ASN A 105 -2.82 15.49 -3.95
N LYS A 106 -2.41 14.22 -3.94
CA LYS A 106 -1.17 13.72 -3.34
C LYS A 106 -0.07 13.53 -4.38
N GLU A 107 -0.23 14.16 -5.55
CA GLU A 107 0.78 14.19 -6.62
C GLU A 107 1.10 12.81 -7.21
N PHE A 108 0.19 11.84 -7.08
CA PHE A 108 0.32 10.59 -7.82
C PHE A 108 0.19 10.86 -9.31
N ALA A 109 1.19 10.42 -10.07
CA ALA A 109 1.18 10.46 -11.51
C ALA A 109 0.35 9.30 -12.08
N LYS A 110 -0.28 9.48 -13.23
CA LYS A 110 -0.87 8.39 -13.99
C LYS A 110 0.20 7.78 -14.88
N THR A 111 0.44 6.48 -14.78
CA THR A 111 1.37 5.75 -15.66
C THR A 111 0.73 4.50 -16.23
N GLU A 112 1.32 3.96 -17.31
CA GLU A 112 0.90 2.71 -17.91
C GLU A 112 1.65 1.54 -17.26
N HIS A 113 0.92 0.57 -16.70
CA HIS A 113 1.48 -0.66 -16.17
C HIS A 113 1.33 -1.79 -17.21
N PRO A 114 2.40 -2.56 -17.52
CA PRO A 114 2.39 -3.53 -18.62
C PRO A 114 1.30 -4.60 -18.49
N VAL A 115 0.91 -4.95 -17.26
CA VAL A 115 -0.09 -6.01 -16.99
C VAL A 115 -1.47 -5.45 -16.65
N HIS A 116 -1.56 -4.26 -16.07
CA HIS A 116 -2.78 -3.78 -15.41
C HIS A 116 -3.37 -2.53 -16.05
N GLY A 117 -2.75 -2.05 -17.12
CA GLY A 117 -3.14 -0.82 -17.80
C GLY A 117 -2.81 0.42 -16.96
N PRO A 118 -3.61 1.49 -17.05
CA PRO A 118 -3.31 2.73 -16.36
C PRO A 118 -3.45 2.59 -14.84
N ILE A 119 -2.45 3.06 -14.09
CA ILE A 119 -2.41 3.08 -12.63
C ILE A 119 -1.97 4.44 -12.10
N PHE A 120 -2.15 4.68 -10.80
CA PHE A 120 -1.53 5.80 -10.10
C PHE A 120 -0.21 5.38 -9.48
N THR A 121 0.84 6.18 -9.66
CA THR A 121 2.16 5.91 -9.08
C THR A 121 2.71 7.11 -8.33
N PHE A 122 3.44 6.84 -7.26
CA PHE A 122 4.14 7.86 -6.48
C PHE A 122 5.38 7.25 -5.84
N ARG A 123 6.53 7.90 -6.02
CA ARG A 123 7.76 7.55 -5.31
C ARG A 123 7.90 8.43 -4.09
N GLN A 124 7.68 7.86 -2.91
CA GLN A 124 7.87 8.53 -1.65
C GLN A 124 9.32 8.37 -1.19
N LYS A 125 10.09 9.45 -1.19
CA LYS A 125 11.44 9.44 -0.60
C LYS A 125 11.35 9.39 0.94
N LEU A 126 12.24 8.63 1.58
CA LEU A 126 12.30 8.42 3.03
C LEU A 126 13.30 9.33 3.73
#